data_AF-A0A1Q1MKL5-F1
#
_entry.id   AF-A0A1Q1MKL5-F1
#
_cell.length_a   1.000
_cell.length_b   1.000
_cell.length_c   1.000
_cell.angle_alpha   90.00
_cell.angle_beta   90.00
_cell.angle_gamma   90.00
#
_symmetry.space_group_name_H-M   'P 1'
#
loop_
_entity.id
_entity.type
_entity.pdbx_description
1 polymer ?
#
loop_
_entity_poly.entity_id
_entity_poly.type
_entity_poly.pdbx_seq_one_letter_code
_entity_poly.pdbx_strand_id
1 'polypeptide(L)'
;IRFPNALRDQLDNMGVPVRLRWKLTKLSWDQDRQEHVLDYETPEGPTRLRSRSVVLTTPSHIAAELLRPLSSSAADALEEIRYPRVAALTVEYPRSAFREPEHGKGPV
;
A
#
# COMPACT_ATOMS: atom_id res chain seq x y z
N ILE A 1 -18.48 -3.76 -12.12
CA ILE A 1 -17.49 -2.85 -11.49
C ILE A 1 -16.30 -3.70 -11.05
N ARG A 2 -15.05 -3.26 -11.30
CA ARG A 2 -13.85 -3.96 -10.79
C ARG A 2 -13.78 -3.77 -9.27
N PHE A 3 -13.41 -4.81 -8.52
CA PHE A 3 -13.49 -4.84 -7.06
C PHE A 3 -12.99 -3.57 -6.33
N PRO A 4 -11.80 -2.99 -6.65
CA PRO A 4 -11.32 -1.79 -5.95
C PRO A 4 -12.22 -0.56 -6.10
N ASN A 5 -12.92 -0.44 -7.23
CA ASN A 5 -13.83 0.67 -7.48
C ASN A 5 -15.13 0.49 -6.71
N ALA A 6 -15.66 -0.74 -6.61
CA ALA A 6 -16.85 -1.00 -5.79
C ALA A 6 -16.59 -0.71 -4.30
N LEU A 7 -15.39 -1.06 -3.81
CA LEU A 7 -14.99 -0.74 -2.44
C LEU A 7 -14.91 0.77 -2.20
N ARG A 8 -14.39 1.55 -3.17
CA ARG A 8 -14.39 3.01 -3.12
C ARG A 8 -15.81 3.55 -2.93
N ASP A 9 -16.73 3.15 -3.82
CA ASP A 9 -18.10 3.64 -3.81
C ASP A 9 -18.79 3.32 -2.47
N GLN A 10 -18.52 2.14 -1.90
CA GLN A 10 -19.04 1.76 -0.59
C GLN A 10 -18.48 2.63 0.54
N LEU A 11 -17.18 2.94 0.54
CA LEU A 11 -16.56 3.81 1.55
C LEU A 11 -17.12 5.23 1.48
N ASP A 12 -17.35 5.73 0.26
CA ASP A 12 -17.94 7.06 0.03
C ASP A 12 -19.39 7.11 0.54
N ASN A 13 -20.18 6.06 0.28
CA ASN A 13 -21.55 5.93 0.82
C ASN A 13 -21.58 5.87 2.36
N MET A 14 -20.52 5.36 2.99
CA MET A 14 -20.36 5.33 4.45
C MET A 14 -19.79 6.63 5.01
N GLY A 15 -19.44 7.61 4.17
CA GLY A 15 -18.83 8.87 4.58
C GLY A 15 -17.40 8.71 5.13
N VAL A 16 -16.71 7.62 4.79
CA VAL A 16 -15.34 7.37 5.25
C VAL A 16 -14.37 8.16 4.39
N PRO A 17 -13.58 9.10 4.95
CA PRO A 17 -12.70 9.93 4.15
C PRO A 17 -11.51 9.11 3.64
N VAL A 18 -11.38 8.96 2.32
CA VAL A 18 -10.20 8.33 1.71
C VAL A 18 -9.31 9.38 1.05
N ARG A 19 -8.11 9.56 1.59
CA ARG A 19 -7.14 10.57 1.14
C ARG A 19 -6.15 9.96 0.14
N LEU A 20 -6.16 10.44 -1.09
CA LEU A 20 -5.27 9.98 -2.15
C LEU A 20 -4.04 10.87 -2.28
N ARG A 21 -2.92 10.30 -2.74
CA ARG A 21 -1.62 11.00 -2.84
C ARG A 21 -1.09 11.52 -1.50
N TRP A 22 -1.52 10.90 -0.39
CA TRP A 22 -0.98 11.14 0.93
C TRP A 22 0.07 10.07 1.23
N LYS A 23 1.29 10.50 1.52
CA LYS A 23 2.39 9.61 1.90
C LYS A 23 2.75 9.84 3.35
N LEU A 24 2.60 8.81 4.18
CA LEU A 24 3.10 8.83 5.56
C LEU A 24 4.64 8.79 5.50
N THR A 25 5.30 9.79 6.08
CA THR A 25 6.77 9.88 6.09
C THR A 25 7.36 9.66 7.47
N LYS A 26 6.59 9.90 8.54
CA LYS A 26 7.03 9.64 9.91
C LYS A 26 5.88 9.19 10.78
N LEU A 27 6.18 8.22 11.63
CA LEU A 27 5.31 7.74 12.69
C LEU A 27 6.06 7.83 14.02
N SER A 28 5.46 8.46 15.02
CA SER A 28 6.00 8.55 16.38
C SER A 28 4.90 8.44 17.43
N TRP A 29 5.29 8.35 18.70
CA TRP A 29 4.37 8.24 19.83
C TRP A 29 4.52 9.45 20.74
N ASP A 30 3.39 10.06 21.09
CA ASP A 30 3.31 11.18 22.03
C ASP A 30 2.91 10.64 23.40
N GLN A 31 3.86 10.66 24.35
CA GLN A 31 3.66 10.11 25.70
C GLN A 31 2.67 10.92 26.53
N ASP A 32 2.57 12.23 26.32
CA ASP A 32 1.67 13.07 27.11
C ASP A 32 0.21 12.84 26.70
N ARG A 33 -0.02 12.67 25.40
CA ARG A 33 -1.36 12.48 24.82
C ARG A 33 -1.77 11.03 24.63
N GLN A 34 -0.84 10.10 24.78
CA GLN A 34 -1.06 8.66 24.53
C GLN A 34 -1.63 8.42 23.12
N GLU A 35 -1.04 9.07 22.12
CA GLU A 35 -1.49 9.02 20.72
C GLU A 35 -0.30 8.86 19.76
N HIS A 36 -0.54 8.19 18.63
CA HIS A 36 0.36 8.20 17.50
C HIS A 36 0.32 9.56 16.80
N VAL A 37 1.50 10.05 16.44
CA VAL A 37 1.70 11.24 15.61
C VAL A 37 2.16 10.79 14.23
N LEU A 38 1.44 11.27 13.22
CA LEU A 38 1.61 10.85 11.83
C LEU A 38 1.92 12.09 10.98
N ASP A 39 3.12 12.17 10.42
CA ASP A 39 3.49 13.23 9.49
C ASP A 39 3.31 12.75 8.05
N TYR A 40 2.50 13.47 7.28
CA TYR A 40 2.18 13.17 5.89
C TYR A 40 2.73 14.23 4.94
N GLU A 41 3.26 13.80 3.82
CA GLU A 41 3.32 14.61 2.60
C GLU A 41 1.97 14.52 1.88
N THR A 42 1.40 15.66 1.51
CA THR A 42 0.11 15.75 0.84
C THR A 42 0.21 16.69 -0.38
N PRO A 43 -0.72 16.65 -1.34
CA PRO A 43 -0.72 17.56 -2.48
C PRO A 43 -0.74 19.05 -2.08
N GLU A 44 -1.33 19.37 -0.94
CA GLU A 44 -1.44 20.74 -0.41
C GLU A 44 -0.26 21.13 0.50
N GLY A 45 0.68 20.21 0.74
CA GLY A 45 1.85 20.39 1.60
C GLY A 45 1.88 19.47 2.82
N PRO A 46 2.93 19.54 3.66
CA PRO A 46 3.06 18.66 4.82
C PRO A 46 1.92 18.87 5.83
N THR A 47 1.34 17.78 6.33
CA THR A 47 0.25 17.79 7.32
C THR A 47 0.51 16.77 8.42
N ARG A 48 0.15 17.13 9.67
CA ARG A 48 0.24 16.23 10.83
C ARG A 48 -1.14 15.76 11.26
N LEU A 49 -1.29 14.46 11.45
CA LEU A 49 -2.48 13.83 12.05
C LEU A 49 -2.12 13.15 13.37
N ARG A 50 -3.15 12.89 14.18
CA ARG A 50 -3.05 12.14 15.43
C ARG A 50 -4.10 11.03 15.45
N SER A 51 -3.73 9.89 16.01
CA SER A 51 -4.64 8.76 16.17
C SER A 51 -4.27 7.90 17.37
N ARG A 52 -5.26 7.32 18.04
CA ARG A 52 -5.05 6.33 19.11
C ARG A 52 -4.60 4.97 18.59
N SER A 53 -4.89 4.68 17.32
CA SER A 53 -4.54 3.41 16.71
C SER A 53 -4.23 3.59 15.22
N VAL A 54 -3.25 2.84 14.73
CA VAL A 54 -2.78 2.91 13.34
C VAL A 54 -2.72 1.49 12.80
N VAL A 55 -3.34 1.27 11.64
CA VAL A 55 -3.24 0.02 10.89
C VAL A 55 -2.35 0.28 9.68
N LEU A 56 -1.22 -0.40 9.59
CA LEU A 56 -0.30 -0.31 8.46
C LEU A 56 -0.62 -1.42 7.47
N THR A 57 -1.05 -1.04 6.27
CA THR A 57 -1.28 -1.95 5.13
C THR A 57 -0.24 -1.75 4.03
N THR A 58 0.89 -1.12 4.36
CA THR A 58 2.02 -0.93 3.45
C THR A 58 2.84 -2.22 3.31
N PRO A 59 3.65 -2.36 2.26
CA PRO A 59 4.66 -3.42 2.21
C PRO A 59 5.54 -3.43 3.45
N SER A 60 6.06 -4.60 3.85
CA SER A 60 6.77 -4.78 5.13
C SER A 60 8.00 -3.89 5.25
N HIS A 61 8.79 -3.73 4.18
CA HIS A 61 9.97 -2.86 4.18
C HIS A 61 9.63 -1.38 4.43
N ILE A 62 8.47 -0.92 3.94
CA ILE A 62 7.97 0.44 4.23
C ILE A 62 7.47 0.52 5.67
N ALA A 63 6.75 -0.49 6.15
CA ALA A 63 6.28 -0.54 7.53
C ALA A 63 7.46 -0.59 8.53
N ALA A 64 8.53 -1.29 8.20
CA ALA A 64 9.75 -1.36 9.00
C ALA A 64 10.40 0.02 9.17
N GLU A 65 10.58 0.76 8.07
CA GLU A 65 11.13 2.12 8.10
C GLU A 65 10.31 3.04 9.01
N LEU A 66 8.98 2.99 8.89
CA LEU A 66 8.06 3.79 9.69
C LEU A 66 8.05 3.40 11.18
N LEU A 67 8.20 2.11 11.49
CA LEU A 67 8.15 1.58 12.86
C LEU A 67 9.48 1.63 13.59
N ARG A 68 10.61 1.75 12.89
CA ARG A 68 11.94 1.74 13.50
C ARG A 68 12.10 2.75 14.67
N PRO A 69 11.54 3.97 14.63
CA PRO A 69 11.58 4.89 15.78
C PRO A 69 10.75 4.44 17.00
N LEU A 70 9.81 3.51 16.82
CA LEU A 70 8.94 2.99 17.87
C LEU A 70 9.40 1.62 18.40
N SER A 71 9.88 0.75 17.52
CA SER A 71 10.38 -0.57 17.87
C SER A 71 11.37 -1.08 16.81
N SER A 72 12.65 -1.12 17.16
CA SER A 72 13.69 -1.72 16.32
C SER A 72 13.43 -3.20 16.08
N SER A 73 13.05 -3.96 17.12
CA SER A 73 12.79 -5.40 17.00
C SER A 73 11.68 -5.74 15.99
N ALA A 74 10.61 -4.94 15.95
CA ALA A 74 9.54 -5.13 14.97
C ALA A 74 9.98 -4.73 13.56
N ALA A 75 10.76 -3.64 13.44
CA ALA A 75 11.30 -3.19 12.16
C ALA A 75 12.24 -4.24 11.55
N ASP A 76 13.16 -4.78 12.35
CA ASP A 76 14.12 -5.81 11.91
C ASP A 76 13.39 -7.08 11.45
N ALA A 77 12.35 -7.52 12.18
CA ALA A 77 11.55 -8.68 11.76
C ALA A 77 10.78 -8.45 10.44
N LEU A 78 10.34 -7.22 10.17
CA LEU A 78 9.62 -6.87 8.94
C LEU A 78 10.55 -6.76 7.71
N GLU A 79 11.81 -6.38 7.91
CA GLU A 79 12.83 -6.27 6.86
C GLU A 79 13.25 -7.65 6.29
N GLU A 80 13.15 -8.70 7.10
CA GLU A 80 13.45 -10.07 6.65
C GLU A 80 12.45 -10.62 5.63
N ILE A 81 11.27 -10.00 5.51
CA ILE A 81 10.24 -10.41 4.54
C ILE A 81 10.66 -9.93 3.14
N ARG A 82 11.12 -10.88 2.32
CA ARG A 82 11.59 -10.62 0.95
C ARG A 82 10.45 -10.47 -0.05
N TYR A 83 10.51 -9.44 -0.89
CA TYR A 83 9.62 -9.26 -2.02
C TYR A 83 10.30 -9.70 -3.32
N PRO A 84 9.71 -10.65 -4.09
CA PRO A 84 10.23 -10.97 -5.40
C PRO A 84 10.03 -9.78 -6.35
N ARG A 85 11.04 -9.53 -7.20
CA ARG A 85 10.91 -8.54 -8.28
C ARG A 85 10.15 -9.19 -9.42
N VAL A 86 8.97 -8.66 -9.73
CA VAL A 86 8.12 -9.18 -10.80
C VAL A 86 7.78 -8.04 -11.75
N ALA A 87 7.86 -8.31 -13.05
CA ALA A 87 7.38 -7.42 -14.10
C ALA A 87 6.31 -8.16 -14.91
N ALA A 88 5.21 -7.48 -15.22
CA ALA A 88 4.17 -7.99 -16.10
C ALA A 88 4.30 -7.30 -17.46
N LEU A 89 4.43 -8.08 -18.53
CA LEU A 89 4.50 -7.60 -19.90
C LEU A 89 3.26 -8.10 -20.66
N THR A 90 2.56 -7.17 -21.30
CA THR A 90 1.45 -7.48 -22.19
C THR A 90 1.90 -7.23 -23.62
N VAL A 91 1.78 -8.25 -24.45
CA VAL A 91 2.12 -8.20 -25.88
C VAL A 91 0.89 -8.60 -26.69
N GLU A 92 0.65 -7.90 -27.79
CA GLU A 92 -0.48 -8.15 -28.67
C GLU A 92 0.04 -8.57 -30.04
N TYR A 93 -0.50 -9.66 -30.56
CA TYR A 93 -0.14 -10.20 -31.88
C TYR A 93 -1.41 -10.49 -32.69
N PRO A 94 -1.37 -10.36 -34.03
CA PRO A 94 -2.46 -10.83 -34.86
C PRO A 94 -2.62 -12.35 -34.71
N ARG A 95 -3.85 -12.85 -34.80
CA ARG A 95 -4.15 -14.29 -34.64
C ARG A 95 -3.35 -15.17 -35.62
N SER A 96 -3.06 -14.66 -36.81
CA SER A 96 -2.26 -15.33 -37.84
C SER A 96 -0.79 -15.57 -37.43
N ALA A 97 -0.30 -14.91 -36.39
CA ALA A 97 1.04 -15.13 -35.86
C ALA A 97 1.12 -16.39 -34.97
N PHE A 98 -0.01 -16.99 -34.58
CA PHE A 98 -0.05 -18.20 -33.76
C PHE A 98 -0.22 -19.44 -34.64
N ARG A 99 0.57 -20.48 -34.34
CA ARG A 99 0.63 -21.73 -35.13
C ARG A 99 -0.65 -22.56 -34.99
N GLU A 100 -1.27 -22.56 -33.81
CA GLU A 100 -2.52 -23.28 -33.49
C GLU A 100 -3.32 -22.46 -32.46
N PRO A 101 -4.65 -22.30 -32.60
CA PRO A 101 -5.48 -21.68 -31.57
C PRO A 101 -5.94 -22.74 -30.56
N GLU A 102 -5.02 -23.32 -29.79
CA GLU A 102 -5.39 -24.33 -28.79
C GLU A 102 -5.60 -23.78 -27.38
N HIS A 103 -6.53 -24.44 -26.70
CA HIS A 103 -7.23 -24.01 -25.50
C HIS A 103 -6.39 -24.29 -24.24
N GLY A 104 -5.99 -23.26 -23.50
CA GLY A 104 -5.35 -23.44 -22.20
C GLY A 104 -4.90 -22.13 -21.54
N LYS A 105 -5.07 -22.02 -20.22
CA LYS A 105 -4.63 -20.87 -19.41
C LYS A 105 -3.14 -20.98 -19.06
N GLY A 106 -2.24 -20.98 -20.05
CA GLY A 106 -0.80 -20.99 -19.80
C GLY A 106 0.05 -20.92 -21.07
N PRO A 107 1.31 -20.45 -20.99
CA PRO A 107 2.22 -20.42 -22.12
C PRO A 107 2.76 -21.83 -22.46
N VAL A 108 2.95 -22.08 -23.75
CA VAL A 108 3.75 -23.17 -24.34
C VAL A 108 5.18 -22.67 -24.51
#